data_AF-A0A1A1YGB6-F1
#
_entry.id   AF-A0A1A1YGB6-F1
#
_cell.length_a   1.000
_cell.length_b   1.000
_cell.length_c   1.000
_cell.angle_alpha   90.00
_cell.angle_beta   90.00
_cell.angle_gamma   90.00
#
_symmetry.space_group_name_H-M   'P 1'
#
loop_
_entity.id
_entity.type
_entity.pdbx_description
1 polymer ?
#
loop_
_entity_poly.entity_id
_entity_poly.type
_entity_poly.pdbx_seq_one_letter_code
_entity_poly.pdbx_strand_id
1 'polypeptide(L)'
;MLLSEVLGLRVVDAGNHPVGTVVDVRLTISDAHDLPKPRVLGLVISPRTKSSFLGYERSAANAPVMIAALMRWRHRGTFVAAWDDVARIGSDLVRLRPGFTRYSPVLRDAGV
;
A
#
# COMPACT_ATOMS: atom_id res chain seq x y z
N MET A 1 -10.05 14.89 -5.17
CA MET A 1 -9.45 14.30 -3.95
C MET A 1 -7.95 14.38 -4.08
N LEU A 2 -7.28 14.77 -3.00
CA LEU A 2 -5.82 14.73 -2.89
C LEU A 2 -5.38 13.34 -2.44
N LEU A 3 -4.17 12.92 -2.81
CA LEU A 3 -3.63 11.63 -2.39
C LEU A 3 -3.53 11.51 -0.86
N SER A 4 -3.24 12.63 -0.19
CA SER A 4 -3.18 12.74 1.27
C SER A 4 -4.52 12.44 1.95
N GLU A 5 -5.64 12.72 1.29
CA GLU A 5 -6.98 12.42 1.82
C GLU A 5 -7.30 10.92 1.77
N VAL A 6 -6.58 10.15 0.94
CA VAL A 6 -6.75 8.70 0.84
C VAL A 6 -6.01 7.97 1.96
N LEU A 7 -4.95 8.57 2.49
CA LEU A 7 -4.18 8.01 3.60
C LEU A 7 -5.03 7.99 4.89
N GLY A 8 -4.97 6.88 5.62
CA GLY A 8 -5.74 6.69 6.85
C GLY A 8 -7.19 6.26 6.62
N LEU A 9 -7.68 6.22 5.38
CA LEU A 9 -9.02 5.71 5.08
C LEU A 9 -9.14 4.22 5.39
N ARG A 10 -10.31 3.84 5.92
CA ARG A 10 -10.64 2.43 6.15
C ARG A 10 -10.86 1.73 4.82
N VAL A 11 -10.39 0.50 4.70
CA VAL A 11 -10.56 -0.32 3.50
C VAL A 11 -11.52 -1.45 3.81
N VAL A 12 -12.54 -1.60 2.97
CA VAL A 12 -13.52 -2.69 3.07
C VAL A 12 -13.57 -3.50 1.79
N ASP A 13 -13.92 -4.78 1.90
CA ASP A 13 -14.20 -5.62 0.73
C ASP A 13 -15.62 -5.36 0.16
N ALA A 14 -15.98 -6.12 -0.87
CA ALA A 14 -17.31 -6.01 -1.49
C ALA A 14 -18.46 -6.39 -0.52
N GLY A 15 -18.20 -7.27 0.45
CA GLY A 15 -19.12 -7.66 1.52
C GLY A 15 -19.15 -6.68 2.69
N ASN A 16 -18.44 -5.55 2.60
CA ASN A 16 -18.30 -4.54 3.65
C ASN A 16 -17.52 -5.01 4.89
N HIS A 17 -16.74 -6.08 4.78
CA HIS A 17 -15.85 -6.51 5.86
C HIS A 17 -14.60 -5.61 5.90
N PRO A 18 -14.13 -5.20 7.10
CA PRO A 18 -12.92 -4.40 7.22
C PRO A 18 -11.70 -5.23 6.84
N VAL A 19 -10.91 -4.71 5.90
CA VAL A 19 -9.69 -5.35 5.38
C VAL A 19 -8.43 -4.67 5.92
N GLY A 20 -8.52 -3.37 6.25
CA GLY A 20 -7.41 -2.63 6.84
C GLY A 20 -7.56 -1.13 6.70
N THR A 21 -6.43 -0.44 6.68
CA THR A 21 -6.32 1.01 6.48
C THR A 21 -5.31 1.30 5.37
N VAL A 22 -5.56 2.31 4.55
CA VAL A 22 -4.58 2.80 3.57
C VAL A 22 -3.44 3.46 4.33
N VAL A 23 -2.22 2.95 4.19
CA VAL A 23 -1.02 3.48 4.86
C VAL A 23 -0.03 4.13 3.91
N ASP A 24 -0.12 3.81 2.62
CA ASP A 24 0.70 4.39 1.56
C ASP A 24 0.07 4.15 0.17
N VAL A 25 0.58 4.84 -0.85
CA VAL A 25 0.16 4.71 -2.26
C VAL A 25 1.38 4.43 -3.12
N ARG A 26 1.35 3.30 -3.85
CA ARG A 26 2.41 2.96 -4.81
C ARG A 26 2.20 3.68 -6.11
N LEU A 27 3.24 4.37 -6.55
CA LEU A 27 3.31 5.03 -7.85
C LEU A 27 4.30 4.29 -8.75
N THR A 28 4.03 4.30 -10.04
CA THR A 28 4.96 3.89 -11.08
C THR A 28 5.19 5.04 -12.04
N ILE A 29 6.38 5.08 -12.63
CA ILE A 29 6.78 6.04 -13.65
C ILE A 29 7.06 5.22 -14.90
N SER A 30 6.46 5.60 -16.03
CA SER A 30 6.75 4.98 -17.32
C SER A 30 7.77 5.84 -18.06
N ASP A 31 8.86 5.23 -18.53
CA ASP A 31 9.91 5.86 -19.33
C ASP A 31 9.48 6.04 -20.79
N ALA A 32 8.31 6.65 -21.01
CA ALA A 32 7.94 7.13 -22.33
C ALA A 32 8.71 8.45 -22.57
N HIS A 33 9.16 8.69 -23.80
CA HIS A 33 10.04 9.80 -24.25
C HIS A 33 9.60 11.25 -23.90
N ASP A 34 8.49 11.43 -23.19
CA ASP A 34 7.98 12.71 -22.68
C ASP A 34 8.24 12.86 -21.17
N LEU A 35 7.89 14.01 -20.58
CA LEU A 35 7.91 14.20 -19.12
C LEU A 35 7.22 13.02 -18.42
N PRO A 36 7.96 12.24 -17.59
CA PRO A 36 7.41 11.03 -16.97
C PRO A 36 6.21 11.37 -16.10
N LYS A 37 5.03 10.86 -16.47
CA LYS A 37 3.80 11.05 -15.69
C LYS A 37 3.66 9.94 -14.65
N PRO A 38 3.68 10.24 -13.35
CA PRO A 38 3.45 9.24 -12.33
C PRO A 38 2.02 8.69 -12.43
N ARG A 39 1.88 7.36 -12.36
CA ARG A 39 0.59 6.68 -12.30
C ARG A 39 0.47 5.90 -11.00
N VAL A 40 -0.75 5.82 -10.49
CA VAL A 40 -1.04 5.00 -9.30
C VAL A 40 -1.02 3.54 -9.71
N LEU A 41 -0.10 2.78 -9.11
CA LEU A 41 0.00 1.34 -9.28
C LEU A 41 -0.98 0.61 -8.34
N GLY A 42 -1.11 1.10 -7.10
CA GLY A 42 -1.95 0.47 -6.11
C GLY A 42 -1.91 1.13 -4.73
N LEU A 43 -2.78 0.65 -3.85
CA LEU A 43 -2.88 1.11 -2.46
C LEU A 43 -2.22 0.10 -1.53
N VAL A 44 -1.41 0.60 -0.60
CA VAL A 44 -0.78 -0.22 0.46
C VAL A 44 -1.72 -0.24 1.66
N ILE A 45 -2.13 -1.45 2.05
CA ILE A 45 -3.20 -1.65 3.03
C ILE A 45 -2.64 -2.46 4.20
N SER A 46 -2.65 -1.86 5.39
CA SER A 46 -2.27 -2.52 6.63
C SER A 46 -3.50 -2.99 7.39
N PRO A 47 -3.62 -4.31 7.71
CA PRO A 47 -4.75 -4.82 8.47
C PRO A 47 -4.77 -4.41 9.94
N ARG A 48 -3.60 -4.13 10.53
CA ARG A 48 -3.44 -4.00 12.00
C ARG A 48 -2.98 -2.63 12.47
N THR A 49 -2.38 -1.82 11.60
CA THR A 49 -1.74 -0.55 12.00
C THR A 49 -2.02 0.56 11.00
N LYS A 50 -2.15 1.80 11.47
CA LYS A 50 -2.34 2.98 10.62
C LYS A 50 -1.05 3.67 10.23
N SER A 51 0.10 3.07 10.54
CA SER A 51 1.40 3.69 10.39
C SER A 51 2.10 3.15 9.13
N SER A 52 2.64 4.08 8.35
CA SER A 52 3.47 3.78 7.17
C SER A 52 4.70 2.93 7.53
N PHE A 53 5.32 2.32 6.51
CA PHE A 53 6.55 1.55 6.63
C PHE A 53 7.77 2.37 7.04
N LEU A 54 7.66 3.70 7.10
CA LEU A 54 8.74 4.61 7.53
C LEU A 54 10.05 4.40 6.73
N GLY A 55 9.96 3.92 5.49
CA GLY A 55 11.13 3.63 4.65
C GLY A 55 11.86 2.31 4.95
N TYR A 56 11.42 1.50 5.92
CA TYR A 56 11.99 0.16 6.19
C TYR A 56 11.76 -0.86 5.07
N GLU A 57 10.89 -0.53 4.11
CA GLU A 57 10.70 -1.32 2.90
C GLU A 57 11.76 -1.05 1.82
N ARG A 58 12.45 0.11 1.89
CA ARG A 58 13.45 0.54 0.89
C ARG A 58 14.87 0.12 1.23
N SER A 59 15.19 0.04 2.51
CA SER A 59 16.46 -0.49 2.96
C SER A 59 16.16 -1.89 3.42
N ALA A 60 16.87 -2.92 2.93
CA ALA A 60 16.90 -4.25 3.54
C ALA A 60 17.56 -4.21 4.95
N ALA A 61 17.19 -3.21 5.76
CA ALA A 61 17.71 -2.87 7.06
C ALA A 61 17.27 -3.96 8.05
N ASN A 62 18.10 -4.97 8.15
CA ASN A 62 17.93 -6.10 9.06
C ASN A 62 18.55 -5.83 10.44
N ALA A 63 19.04 -4.61 10.68
CA ALA A 63 19.70 -4.21 11.91
C ALA A 63 19.23 -2.82 12.39
N PRO A 64 19.14 -2.60 13.72
CA PRO A 64 19.26 -3.58 14.80
C PRO A 64 18.12 -4.62 14.76
N VAL A 65 18.44 -5.89 15.03
CA VAL A 65 17.51 -7.03 14.85
C VAL A 65 16.19 -6.85 15.60
N MET A 66 16.23 -6.23 16.78
CA MET A 66 15.04 -5.95 17.59
C MET A 66 14.09 -4.97 16.89
N ILE A 67 14.61 -3.90 16.30
CA ILE A 67 13.81 -2.92 15.57
C ILE A 67 13.25 -3.57 14.29
N ALA A 68 14.06 -4.34 13.57
CA ALA A 68 13.62 -5.06 12.38
C ALA A 68 12.50 -6.08 12.72
N ALA A 69 12.62 -6.81 13.82
CA ALA A 69 11.60 -7.76 14.27
C ALA A 69 10.29 -7.06 14.66
N LEU A 70 10.37 -5.96 15.42
CA LEU A 70 9.20 -5.15 15.77
C LEU A 70 8.51 -4.60 14.51
N MET A 71 9.28 -4.09 13.54
CA MET A 71 8.76 -3.55 12.29
C MET A 71 8.08 -4.65 11.45
N ARG A 72 8.71 -5.83 11.31
CA ARG A 72 8.11 -6.98 10.61
C ARG A 72 6.81 -7.45 11.27
N TRP A 73 6.76 -7.47 12.59
CA TRP A 73 5.55 -7.80 13.32
C TRP A 73 4.45 -6.75 13.10
N ARG A 74 4.81 -5.46 13.20
CA ARG A 74 3.91 -4.31 13.01
C ARG A 74 3.29 -4.25 11.61
N HIS A 75 4.02 -4.70 10.59
CA HIS A 75 3.57 -4.74 9.19
C HIS A 75 3.14 -6.12 8.72
N ARG A 76 3.05 -7.10 9.62
CA ARG A 76 2.63 -8.45 9.25
C ARG A 76 1.22 -8.41 8.65
N GLY A 77 1.12 -8.90 7.42
CA GLY A 77 -0.13 -8.98 6.68
C GLY A 77 -0.49 -7.73 5.89
N THR A 78 0.38 -6.70 5.88
CA THR A 78 0.25 -5.61 4.92
C THR A 78 0.36 -6.15 3.50
N PHE A 79 -0.42 -5.59 2.58
CA PHE A 79 -0.43 -6.01 1.19
C PHE A 79 -0.71 -4.81 0.29
N VAL A 80 -0.54 -5.01 -1.01
CA VAL A 80 -0.90 -4.03 -2.03
C VAL A 80 -2.13 -4.52 -2.77
N ALA A 81 -3.16 -3.68 -2.86
CA ALA A 81 -4.24 -3.86 -3.82
C ALA A 81 -3.89 -3.08 -5.09
N ALA A 82 -3.98 -3.73 -6.25
CA ALA A 82 -3.79 -3.03 -7.52
C ALA A 82 -4.80 -1.90 -7.68
N TRP A 83 -4.47 -0.86 -8.44
CA TRP A 83 -5.42 0.22 -8.70
C TRP A 83 -6.72 -0.31 -9.34
N ASP A 84 -6.60 -1.31 -10.21
CA ASP A 84 -7.75 -1.98 -10.84
C ASP A 84 -8.65 -2.73 -9.84
N ASP A 85 -8.10 -3.17 -8.71
CA ASP A 85 -8.84 -3.82 -7.63
C ASP A 85 -9.64 -2.82 -6.77
N VAL A 86 -9.46 -1.52 -6.96
CA VAL A 86 -10.21 -0.48 -6.24
C VAL A 86 -11.54 -0.25 -6.96
N ALA A 87 -12.64 -0.47 -6.25
CA ALA A 87 -13.98 -0.23 -6.78
C ALA A 87 -14.41 1.23 -6.61
N ARG A 88 -14.11 1.82 -5.43
CA ARG A 88 -14.49 3.20 -5.10
C ARG A 88 -13.60 3.77 -3.99
N ILE A 89 -13.30 5.06 -4.11
CA ILE A 89 -12.73 5.88 -3.03
C ILE A 89 -13.81 6.89 -2.61
N GLY A 90 -14.23 6.83 -1.35
CA GLY A 90 -15.12 7.80 -0.73
C GLY A 90 -14.39 8.72 0.24
N SER A 91 -15.12 9.59 0.93
CA SER A 91 -14.60 10.48 1.97
C SER A 91 -14.06 9.73 3.18
N ASP A 92 -14.68 8.62 3.56
CA ASP A 92 -14.43 7.92 4.83
C ASP A 92 -13.85 6.52 4.67
N LEU A 93 -13.98 5.94 3.47
CA LEU A 93 -13.54 4.58 3.19
C LEU A 93 -13.19 4.36 1.72
N VAL A 94 -12.37 3.33 1.50
CA VAL A 94 -12.06 2.74 0.21
C VAL A 94 -12.74 1.36 0.13
N ARG A 95 -13.36 1.06 -1.00
CA ARG A 95 -13.97 -0.25 -1.26
C ARG A 95 -13.19 -1.00 -2.34
N LEU A 96 -12.82 -2.24 -2.04
CA LEU A 96 -12.19 -3.14 -2.99
C LEU A 96 -13.23 -3.93 -3.78
N ARG A 97 -12.86 -4.32 -4.99
CA ARG A 97 -13.65 -5.21 -5.85
C ARG A 97 -13.71 -6.62 -5.26
N PRO A 98 -14.75 -7.40 -5.58
CA PRO A 98 -14.76 -8.83 -5.31
C PRO A 98 -13.54 -9.51 -5.96
N GLY A 99 -12.89 -10.43 -5.26
CA GLY A 99 -11.75 -11.17 -5.79
C GLY A 99 -10.44 -10.39 -5.90
N PHE A 100 -10.33 -9.23 -5.23
CA PHE A 100 -9.08 -8.46 -5.22
C PHE A 100 -7.88 -9.32 -4.80
N THR A 101 -6.72 -9.03 -5.37
CA THR A 101 -5.50 -9.77 -5.07
C THR A 101 -4.67 -9.06 -4.01
N ARG A 102 -4.12 -9.83 -3.06
CA ARG A 102 -3.19 -9.31 -2.06
C ARG A 102 -1.75 -9.46 -2.56
N TYR A 103 -1.23 -8.43 -3.22
CA TYR A 103 0.15 -8.44 -3.68
C TYR A 103 1.12 -8.16 -2.53
N SER A 104 2.36 -8.65 -2.67
CA SER A 104 3.41 -8.42 -1.67
C SER A 104 3.71 -6.92 -1.52
N PRO A 105 3.80 -6.41 -0.28
CA PRO A 105 4.15 -5.01 -0.02
C PRO A 105 5.66 -4.75 -0.08
N VAL A 106 6.48 -5.78 -0.31
CA VAL A 106 7.93 -5.61 -0.48
C VAL A 106 8.18 -4.95 -1.83
N LEU A 107 8.95 -3.87 -1.86
CA LEU A 107 9.46 -3.30 -3.09
C LEU A 107 10.65 -4.16 -3.50
N ARG A 108 10.57 -4.84 -4.65
CA ARG A 108 11.76 -5.49 -5.21
C ARG A 108 12.55 -4.39 -5.89
N ASP A 109 13.83 -4.28 -5.58
CA ASP A 109 14.72 -3.42 -6.35
C ASP A 109 14.62 -3.84 -7.81
N ALA A 110 14.31 -2.87 -8.68
CA ALA A 110 14.52 -3.03 -10.10
C ALA A 110 16.04 -3.10 -10.28
N GLY A 111 16.58 -4.31 -10.30
CA GLY A 111 17.99 -4.54 -10.55
C GLY A 111 18.39 -3.85 -11.85
N VAL A 112 19.39 -2.97 -11.74
CA VAL A 112 20.24 -2.55 -12.85
C VAL A 112 21.33 -3.61 -13.00
#